data_AF-A0A3D1S2D1-F1
#
_entry.id   AF-A0A3D1S2D1-F1
#
_cell.length_a   1.000
_cell.length_b   1.000
_cell.length_c   1.000
_cell.angle_alpha   90.00
_cell.angle_beta   90.00
_cell.angle_gamma   90.00
#
_symmetry.space_group_name_H-M   'P 1'
#
loop_
_entity.id
_entity.type
_entity.pdbx_description
1 polymer ?
#
loop_
_entity_poly.entity_id
_entity_poly.type
_entity_poly.pdbx_seq_one_letter_code
_entity_poly.pdbx_strand_id
1 'polypeptide(L)' 'MSNELNTIEIREIMDLLPHRYPFLLVDRVTHYELGQSICAYKNITFNEP' A
#
# COMPACT_ATOMS: atom_id res chain seq x y z
N MET A 1 -12.48 -22.59 -2.34
CA MET A 1 -11.16 -21.97 -2.15
C MET A 1 -11.21 -20.60 -2.81
N SER A 2 -11.78 -19.60 -2.12
CA SER A 2 -11.78 -18.23 -2.61
C SER A 2 -10.33 -17.77 -2.66
N ASN A 3 -9.84 -17.37 -3.84
CA ASN A 3 -8.65 -16.53 -3.94
C ASN A 3 -8.98 -15.22 -3.21
N GLU A 4 -8.72 -15.15 -1.92
CA GLU A 4 -8.69 -13.89 -1.20
C GLU A 4 -7.47 -13.13 -1.72
N LEU A 5 -7.73 -12.22 -2.66
CA LEU A 5 -6.74 -11.21 -3.03
C LEU A 5 -6.61 -10.30 -1.81
N ASN A 6 -5.59 -10.58 -0.99
CA ASN A 6 -5.26 -9.78 0.18
C ASN A 6 -4.78 -8.39 -0.28
N THR A 7 -5.70 -7.43 -0.33
CA THR A 7 -5.45 -6.03 -0.71
C THR A 7 -5.50 -5.11 0.50
N ILE A 8 -4.75 -4.01 0.47
CA ILE A 8 -4.78 -2.96 1.50
C ILE A 8 -4.94 -1.60 0.83
N GLU A 9 -5.98 -0.85 1.22
CA GLU A 9 -6.27 0.48 0.69
C GLU A 9 -5.55 1.58 1.48
N ILE A 10 -5.39 2.77 0.88
CA ILE A 10 -4.61 3.89 1.47
C ILE A 10 -5.00 4.25 2.91
N ARG A 11 -6.28 4.12 3.28
CA ARG A 11 -6.75 4.42 4.64
C ARG A 11 -6.16 3.45 5.66
N GLU A 12 -6.20 2.16 5.35
CA GLU A 12 -5.63 1.12 6.19
C GLU A 12 -4.11 1.27 6.26
N ILE A 13 -3.45 1.62 5.14
CA ILE A 13 -2.00 1.92 5.13
C ILE A 13 -1.67 3.07 6.09
N MET A 14 -2.49 4.14 6.10
CA MET A 14 -2.30 5.27 7.03
C MET A 14 -2.54 4.89 8.50
N ASP A 15 -3.42 3.94 8.78
CA ASP A 15 -3.65 3.45 10.14
C ASP A 15 -2.53 2.51 10.60
N LEU A 16 -1.98 1.69 9.69
CA LEU A 16 -0.90 0.74 9.96
C LEU A 16 0.48 1.41 10.05
N LEU A 17 0.74 2.44 9.23
CA LEU A 17 2.03 3.13 9.16
C LEU A 17 1.94 4.52 9.79
N PRO A 18 2.98 4.95 10.55
CA PRO A 18 3.04 6.31 11.09
C PRO A 18 3.39 7.37 10.03
N HIS A 19 3.85 6.95 8.84
CA HIS A 19 4.25 7.85 7.76
C HIS A 19 3.08 8.69 7.25
N ARG A 20 3.34 9.98 7.01
CA ARG A 20 2.40 10.94 6.43
C ARG A 20 3.10 11.74 5.34
N TYR A 21 2.37 12.58 4.62
CA TYR A 21 2.95 13.48 3.62
C TYR A 21 4.14 14.25 4.21
N PRO A 22 5.29 14.36 3.50
CA PRO A 22 5.56 13.91 2.13
C PRO A 22 6.23 12.51 2.02
N PHE A 23 6.26 11.72 3.09
CA PHE A 23 7.01 10.46 3.16
C PHE A 23 6.17 9.17 3.09
N LEU A 24 4.84 9.28 2.99
CA LEU A 24 4.01 8.11 2.70
C LEU A 24 4.03 7.85 1.18
N LEU A 25 4.81 6.85 0.77
CA LEU A 25 5.12 6.56 -0.65
C LEU A 25 4.50 5.23 -1.14
N VAL A 26 3.42 4.78 -0.51
CA VAL A 26 2.69 3.57 -0.90
C VAL A 26 1.21 3.92 -1.04
N ASP A 27 0.67 3.77 -2.25
CA ASP A 27 -0.72 4.16 -2.53
C ASP A 27 -1.70 3.01 -2.25
N ARG A 28 -1.34 1.79 -2.66
CA ARG A 28 -2.17 0.60 -2.49
C ARG A 28 -1.33 -0.68 -2.54
N VAL A 29 -1.75 -1.67 -1.75
CA VAL A 29 -1.25 -3.04 -1.82
C VAL A 29 -2.21 -3.89 -2.65
N THR A 30 -1.71 -4.54 -3.70
CA THR A 30 -2.52 -5.37 -4.61
C THR A 30 -2.55 -6.84 -4.20
N HIS A 31 -1.51 -7.32 -3.53
CA HIS A 31 -1.41 -8.69 -3.02
C HIS A 31 -0.35 -8.79 -1.93
N TYR A 32 -0.53 -9.65 -0.94
CA TYR A 32 0.52 -10.03 0.00
C TYR A 32 0.37 -11.45 0.53
N GLU A 33 1.50 -12.04 0.90
CA GLU A 33 1.64 -13.30 1.62
C GLU A 33 2.33 -13.03 2.96
N LEU A 34 1.64 -13.34 4.06
CA LEU A 34 2.10 -13.03 5.41
C LEU A 34 3.47 -13.65 5.70
N GLY A 35 4.42 -12.81 6.11
CA GLY A 35 5.79 -13.23 6.44
C GLY A 35 6.65 -13.62 5.23
N GLN A 36 6.14 -13.49 4.00
CA GLN A 36 6.86 -13.84 2.78
C GLN A 36 7.07 -12.62 1.88
N SER A 37 5.99 -12.03 1.34
CA SER A 37 6.09 -10.99 0.33
C SER A 37 4.87 -10.05 0.31
N ILE A 38 5.07 -8.85 -0.26
CA ILE A 38 4.01 -7.86 -0.46
C ILE A 38 4.24 -7.13 -1.78
N CYS A 39 3.19 -7.02 -2.58
CA CYS A 39 3.16 -6.31 -3.85
C CYS A 39 2.28 -5.07 -3.71
N ALA A 40 2.89 -3.90 -3.90
CA ALA A 40 2.23 -2.61 -3.82
C ALA A 40 2.70 -1.69 -4.95
N TYR A 41 1.96 -0.62 -5.19
CA TYR A 41 2.38 0.41 -6.14
C TYR A 41 2.31 1.81 -5.54
N LYS A 42 3.07 2.70 -6.16
CA LYS A 42 3.04 4.14 -5.97
C LYS A 42 2.78 4.76 -7.34
N ASN A 43 1.72 5.53 -7.47
CA ASN A 43 1.52 6.34 -8.67
C ASN A 43 2.50 7.51 -8.66
N ILE A 44 3.03 7.84 -9.83
CA ILE A 44 3.94 8.98 -9.99
C ILE A 44 3.20 10.07 -10.76
N THR A 45 3.09 11.25 -10.17
CA THR A 45 2.49 12.44 -10.77
C THR A 45 3.42 13.65 -10.67
N PHE A 46 3.29 14.59 -11.61
CA PHE A 46 4.03 15.86 -11.58
C PHE A 46 3.73 16.70 -10.33
N ASN A 47 2.58 16.48 -9.67
CA ASN A 47 2.16 17.20 -8.47
C ASN A 47 2.73 16.61 -7.16
N GLU A 48 3.84 15.89 -7.22
CA GLU A 48 4.59 15.45 -6.04
C GLU A 48 5.76 16.42 -5.78
N PRO A 49 6.01 16.82 -4.50
CA PRO A 49 7.09 17.73 -4.14
C PRO A 49 8.49 17.12 -4.32
#